data_AF-A0A265UPV8-F1
#
_entry.id   AF-A0A265UPV8-F1
#
_cell.length_a   1.000
_cell.length_b   1.000
_cell.length_c   1.000
_cell.angle_alpha   90.00
_cell.angle_beta   90.00
_cell.angle_gamma   90.00
#
_symmetry.space_group_name_H-M   'P 1'
#
loop_
_entity.id
_entity.type
_entity.pdbx_description
1 polymer ?
#
loop_
_entity_poly.entity_id
_entity_poly.type
_entity_poly.pdbx_seq_one_letter_code
_entity_poly.pdbx_strand_id
1 'polypeptide(L)'
;MVLGTATIEAQTKKVDINAVAAEQTEALRQKIKFNDEQRDEVYKVFQRYTERKVKIKANPENSDQALAKLNYYRDFRLKEIFTEEQYSAYLALKNQ
;
A
#
# COMPACT_ATOMS: atom_id res chain seq x y z
N MET A 1 -5.36 16.68 -36.95
CA MET A 1 -5.97 15.45 -36.39
C MET A 1 -4.86 14.55 -35.88
N VAL A 2 -4.70 14.45 -34.56
CA VAL A 2 -4.44 13.19 -33.81
C VAL A 2 -5.09 13.42 -32.45
N LEU A 3 -6.42 13.25 -32.41
CA LEU A 3 -7.13 12.88 -31.19
C LEU A 3 -6.81 11.41 -30.96
N GLY A 4 -6.40 11.00 -29.75
CA GLY A 4 -6.48 9.56 -29.44
C GLY A 4 -5.67 8.95 -28.31
N THR A 5 -4.97 9.69 -27.42
CA THR A 5 -4.30 9.01 -26.28
C THR A 5 -4.55 9.62 -24.90
N ALA A 6 -5.10 10.83 -24.79
CA ALA A 6 -5.38 11.43 -23.49
C ALA A 6 -6.64 10.85 -22.79
N THR A 7 -7.46 10.07 -23.50
CA THR A 7 -8.80 9.70 -23.01
C THR A 7 -8.84 8.50 -22.05
N ILE A 8 -7.77 7.69 -21.97
CA ILE A 8 -7.73 6.53 -21.04
C ILE A 8 -7.27 6.93 -19.64
N GLU A 9 -6.59 8.07 -19.52
CA GLU A 9 -6.12 8.58 -18.23
C GLU A 9 -7.23 9.17 -17.34
N ALA A 10 -8.42 9.42 -17.90
CA ALA A 10 -9.38 10.38 -17.36
C ALA A 10 -10.69 9.79 -16.81
N GLN A 11 -10.93 8.47 -16.83
CA GLN A 11 -12.27 7.95 -16.47
C GLN A 11 -12.49 7.49 -15.03
N THR A 12 -11.48 7.44 -14.15
CA THR A 12 -11.72 7.20 -12.72
C THR A 12 -10.58 7.77 -11.90
N LYS A 13 -10.83 8.83 -11.11
CA LYS A 13 -9.94 9.43 -10.07
C LYS A 13 -8.53 8.82 -10.04
N LYS A 14 -7.57 9.39 -10.78
CA LYS A 14 -6.16 8.93 -10.77
C LYS A 14 -5.65 8.92 -9.33
N VAL A 15 -5.62 7.74 -8.71
CA VAL A 15 -4.97 7.57 -7.42
C VAL A 15 -3.48 7.71 -7.69
N ASP A 16 -2.86 8.74 -7.13
CA ASP A 16 -1.40 8.86 -7.14
C ASP A 16 -0.83 7.83 -6.17
N ILE A 17 -0.50 6.67 -6.74
CA ILE A 17 0.03 5.51 -6.01
C ILE A 17 1.28 5.89 -5.22
N ASN A 18 2.15 6.74 -5.77
CA ASN A 18 3.42 7.09 -5.16
C ASN A 18 3.21 8.02 -3.98
N ALA A 19 2.32 9.01 -4.12
CA ALA A 19 1.96 9.91 -3.03
C ALA A 19 1.30 9.15 -1.87
N VAL A 20 0.35 8.26 -2.16
CA VAL A 20 -0.32 7.45 -1.13
C VAL A 20 0.65 6.51 -0.42
N ALA A 21 1.57 5.89 -1.16
CA ALA A 21 2.58 5.03 -0.56
C ALA A 21 3.54 5.82 0.33
N ALA A 22 3.98 7.00 -0.11
CA ALA A 22 4.85 7.87 0.69
C ALA A 22 4.17 8.32 1.98
N GLU A 23 2.90 8.77 1.89
CA GLU A 23 2.11 9.16 3.05
C GLU A 23 1.96 8.01 4.05
N GLN A 24 1.64 6.80 3.58
CA GLN A 24 1.52 5.62 4.45
C GLN A 24 2.85 5.24 5.11
N THR A 25 3.95 5.29 4.37
CA THR A 25 5.28 5.03 4.92
C THR A 25 5.64 6.04 5.99
N GLU A 26 5.48 7.34 5.73
CA GLU A 26 5.83 8.38 6.70
C GLU A 26 4.91 8.36 7.92
N ALA A 27 3.60 8.12 7.74
CA ALA A 27 2.67 7.94 8.85
C ALA A 27 3.05 6.74 9.72
N LEU A 28 3.56 5.66 9.12
CA LEU A 28 4.07 4.51 9.88
C LEU A 28 5.39 4.85 10.57
N ARG A 29 6.29 5.60 9.93
CA ARG A 29 7.58 6.02 10.48
C ARG A 29 7.45 6.89 11.71
N GLN A 30 6.44 7.75 11.75
CA GLN A 30 6.12 8.59 12.92
C GLN A 30 5.75 7.76 14.15
N LYS A 31 5.22 6.55 13.94
CA LYS A 31 4.75 5.68 15.03
C LYS A 31 5.74 4.56 15.36
N ILE A 32 6.48 4.08 14.36
CA ILE A 32 7.45 3.00 14.49
C ILE A 32 8.74 3.49 13.85
N LYS A 33 9.80 3.63 14.65
CA LYS A 33 11.11 3.99 14.12
C LYS A 33 11.69 2.81 13.34
N PHE A 34 11.93 3.01 12.06
CA PHE A 34 12.68 2.10 11.18
C PHE A 34 13.75 2.87 10.41
N ASN A 35 14.81 2.16 9.99
CA ASN A 35 15.95 2.76 9.29
C ASN A 35 15.59 3.07 7.81
N ASP A 36 16.50 3.72 7.08
CA ASP A 36 16.23 4.15 5.70
C ASP A 36 16.10 2.96 4.72
N GLU A 37 16.80 1.84 4.96
CA GLU A 37 16.65 0.62 4.16
C GLU A 37 15.25 0.01 4.33
N GLN A 38 14.82 -0.15 5.59
CA GLN A 38 13.48 -0.61 5.95
C GLN A 38 12.41 0.35 5.40
N ARG A 39 12.63 1.67 5.44
CA ARG A 39 11.71 2.67 4.87
C ARG A 39 11.47 2.42 3.39
N ASP A 40 12.53 2.20 2.61
CA ASP A 40 12.43 2.00 1.17
C ASP A 40 11.70 0.68 0.86
N GLU A 41 11.89 -0.36 1.67
CA GLU A 41 11.14 -1.61 1.54
C GLU A 41 9.66 -1.46 1.93
N VAL A 42 9.37 -0.78 3.04
CA VAL A 42 8.01 -0.45 3.48
C VAL A 42 7.27 0.36 2.41
N TYR A 43 7.95 1.34 1.82
CA TYR A 43 7.41 2.12 0.70
C TYR A 43 7.02 1.22 -0.48
N LYS A 44 7.90 0.31 -0.91
CA LYS A 44 7.60 -0.64 -2.00
C LYS A 44 6.40 -1.53 -1.67
N VAL A 45 6.23 -1.94 -0.41
CA VAL A 45 5.06 -2.71 0.03
C VAL A 45 3.78 -1.88 -0.10
N PHE A 46 3.78 -0.63 0.38
CA PHE A 46 2.60 0.25 0.29
C PHE A 46 2.27 0.67 -1.14
N GLN A 47 3.28 0.87 -1.98
CA GLN A 47 3.12 1.13 -3.41
C GLN A 47 2.38 -0.02 -4.09
N ARG A 48 2.89 -1.25 -3.96
CA ARG A 48 2.26 -2.46 -4.51
C ARG A 48 0.88 -2.72 -3.91
N TYR A 49 0.70 -2.46 -2.61
CA TYR A 49 -0.59 -2.57 -1.95
C TYR A 49 -1.62 -1.62 -2.58
N THR A 50 -1.24 -0.35 -2.77
CA THR A 50 -2.10 0.68 -3.34
C THR A 50 -2.46 0.36 -4.79
N GLU A 51 -1.49 -0.05 -5.62
CA GLU A 51 -1.73 -0.50 -7.00
C GLU A 51 -2.76 -1.63 -7.07
N ARG A 52 -2.56 -2.69 -6.28
CA ARG A 52 -3.45 -3.85 -6.26
C ARG A 52 -4.83 -3.47 -5.71
N LYS A 53 -4.89 -2.61 -4.70
CA LYS A 53 -6.15 -2.11 -4.13
C LYS A 53 -6.96 -1.32 -5.17
N VAL A 54 -6.30 -0.49 -5.98
CA VAL A 54 -6.96 0.23 -7.08
C VAL A 54 -7.52 -0.76 -8.11
N LYS A 55 -6.75 -1.77 -8.50
CA LYS A 55 -7.20 -2.81 -9.44
C LYS A 55 -8.39 -3.61 -8.90
N ILE A 56 -8.37 -4.00 -7.63
CA ILE A 56 -9.49 -4.70 -6.98
C ILE A 56 -10.73 -3.80 -6.92
N LYS A 57 -10.58 -2.51 -6.59
CA LYS A 57 -11.72 -1.57 -6.60
C LYS A 57 -12.33 -1.38 -7.99
N ALA A 58 -11.52 -1.50 -9.05
CA ALA A 58 -12.00 -1.43 -10.42
C ALA A 58 -12.73 -2.70 -10.89
N ASN A 59 -12.59 -3.82 -10.18
CA ASN A 59 -13.30 -5.07 -10.47
C ASN A 59 -13.91 -5.68 -9.19
N PRO A 60 -15.15 -5.33 -8.84
CA PRO A 60 -15.75 -5.69 -7.55
C PRO A 60 -16.12 -7.17 -7.40
N GLU A 61 -16.09 -7.96 -8.47
CA GLU A 61 -16.34 -9.40 -8.35
C GLU A 61 -15.28 -10.07 -7.46
N ASN A 62 -15.72 -10.63 -6.34
CA ASN A 62 -14.86 -11.25 -5.31
C ASN A 62 -13.87 -10.27 -4.64
N SER A 63 -14.20 -8.98 -4.57
CA SER A 63 -13.33 -7.95 -3.97
C SER A 63 -12.93 -8.26 -2.53
N ASP A 64 -13.80 -8.87 -1.74
CA ASP A 64 -13.54 -9.12 -0.32
C ASP A 64 -12.44 -10.16 -0.11
N GLN A 65 -12.48 -11.27 -0.86
CA GLN A 65 -11.43 -12.29 -0.80
C GLN A 65 -10.11 -11.73 -1.35
N ALA A 66 -10.16 -10.93 -2.41
CA ALA A 66 -8.98 -10.28 -2.98
C ALA A 66 -8.35 -9.27 -2.00
N LEU A 67 -9.19 -8.47 -1.32
CA LEU A 67 -8.76 -7.52 -0.29
C LEU A 67 -8.17 -8.24 0.92
N ALA A 68 -8.76 -9.36 1.37
CA ALA A 68 -8.21 -10.17 2.46
C ALA A 68 -6.80 -10.70 2.12
N LYS A 69 -6.63 -11.27 0.91
CA LYS A 69 -5.31 -11.72 0.41
C LYS A 69 -4.32 -10.56 0.30
N LEU A 70 -4.79 -9.38 -0.11
CA LEU A 70 -3.95 -8.20 -0.24
C LEU A 70 -3.50 -7.64 1.13
N ASN A 71 -4.39 -7.65 2.12
CA ASN A 71 -4.05 -7.28 3.49
C ASN A 71 -3.06 -8.27 4.10
N TYR A 72 -3.27 -9.57 3.88
CA TYR A 72 -2.30 -10.60 4.30
C TYR A 72 -0.92 -10.37 3.67
N TYR A 73 -0.87 -10.08 2.36
CA TYR A 73 0.39 -9.76 1.68
C TYR A 73 1.12 -8.60 2.35
N ARG A 74 0.42 -7.50 2.63
CA ARG A 74 1.01 -6.34 3.31
C ARG A 74 1.57 -6.73 4.68
N ASP A 75 0.76 -7.38 5.51
CA ASP A 75 1.13 -7.71 6.88
C ASP A 75 2.31 -8.70 6.92
N PHE A 76 2.29 -9.71 6.03
CA PHE A 76 3.38 -10.67 5.87
C PHE A 76 4.69 -9.97 5.48
N ARG A 77 4.65 -9.08 4.48
CA ARG A 77 5.86 -8.35 4.04
C ARG A 77 6.39 -7.41 5.12
N LEU A 78 5.51 -6.70 5.83
CA LEU A 78 5.93 -5.84 6.94
C LEU A 78 6.58 -6.66 8.08
N LYS A 79 6.11 -7.89 8.33
CA LYS A 79 6.74 -8.81 9.29
C LYS A 79 8.16 -9.21 8.86
N GLU A 80 8.42 -9.39 7.57
CA GLU A 80 9.76 -9.72 7.06
C GLU A 80 10.72 -8.53 7.12
N ILE A 81 10.21 -7.30 7.03
CA ILE A 81 11.03 -6.07 7.03
C ILE A 81 11.35 -5.61 8.45
N PHE A 82 10.39 -5.76 9.37
CA PHE A 82 10.50 -5.27 10.73
C PHE A 82 11.14 -6.30 11.67
N THR A 83 11.82 -5.79 12.71
CA THR A 83 12.20 -6.60 13.85
C THR A 83 10.95 -7.05 14.62
N GLU A 84 11.10 -8.04 15.50
CA GLU A 84 9.97 -8.53 16.31
C GLU A 84 9.32 -7.43 17.16
N GLU A 85 10.12 -6.52 17.72
CA GLU A 85 9.62 -5.37 18.49
C GLU A 85 8.85 -4.37 17.60
N GLN A 86 9.42 -4.02 16.44
CA GLN A 86 8.78 -3.12 15.47
C GLN A 86 7.48 -3.71 14.93
N TYR A 87 7.47 -5.02 14.63
CA TYR A 87 6.26 -5.71 14.17
C TYR A 87 5.20 -5.82 15.26
N SER A 88 5.62 -6.03 16.52
CA SER A 88 4.70 -6.03 17.66
C SER A 88 4.03 -4.66 17.85
N ALA A 89 4.80 -3.57 17.72
CA ALA A 89 4.26 -2.21 17.73
C ALA A 89 3.29 -1.97 16.56
N TYR A 90 3.59 -2.50 15.37
CA TYR A 90 2.69 -2.45 14.22
C TYR A 90 1.35 -3.15 14.49
N LEU A 91 1.37 -4.34 15.09
CA LEU A 91 0.15 -5.06 15.45
C LEU A 91 -0.68 -4.31 16.49
N ALA A 92 -0.02 -3.68 17.48
CA ALA A 92 -0.71 -2.86 18.48
C ALA A 92 -1.44 -1.66 17.83
N LEU A 93 -0.80 -1.00 16.86
CA LEU A 93 -1.41 0.11 16.12
C LEU A 93 -2.57 -0.31 15.21
N LYS A 94 -2.56 -1.55 14.71
CA LYS A 94 -3.62 -2.09 13.85
C LYS A 94 -4.87 -2.50 14.64
N ASN A 95 -4.69 -2.87 15.91
CA ASN A 95 -5.76 -3.34 16.79
C ASN A 95 -6.37 -2.24 17.68
N GLN A 96 -5.87 -1.00 17.57
CA GLN A 96 -6.50 0.20 18.12
C GLN A 96 -7.62 0.70 17.21
#